data_AF-A0A8T0FD20-F1
#
_entry.id   AF-A0A8T0FD20-F1
#
_cell.length_a   1.000
_cell.length_b   1.000
_cell.length_c   1.000
_cell.angle_alpha   90.00
_cell.angle_beta   90.00
_cell.angle_gamma   90.00
#
_symmetry.space_group_name_H-M   'P 1'
#
loop_
_entity.id
_entity.type
_entity.pdbx_description
1 polymer ?
#
loop_
_entity_poly.entity_id
_entity_poly.type
_entity_poly.pdbx_seq_one_letter_code
_entity_poly.pdbx_strand_id
1 'polypeptide(L)'
;MAVYKEICVGLNKGHKVTKNVTKPRPSRRKGKLTKHARFIRDIVREVCGFAPYEKRTMELLRVSKDKRALKFCKKRLGTHLRAKRKREELSNVLIAQRKAAAHKEKEGK
;
A
#
# COMPACT_ATOMS: atom_id res chain seq x y z
N MET A 1 -41.26 10.05 24.73
CA MET A 1 -40.36 9.54 23.67
C MET A 1 -41.14 8.59 22.78
N ALA A 2 -40.98 8.67 21.46
CA ALA A 2 -41.64 7.74 20.53
C ALA A 2 -41.02 6.33 20.64
N VAL A 3 -41.84 5.30 20.74
CA VAL A 3 -41.38 3.91 20.81
C VAL A 3 -40.86 3.49 19.43
N TYR A 4 -39.56 3.20 19.34
CA TYR A 4 -38.96 2.70 18.11
C TYR A 4 -39.34 1.23 17.89
N LYS A 5 -40.25 0.98 16.95
CA LYS A 5 -40.67 -0.37 16.56
C LYS A 5 -39.69 -0.96 15.54
N GLU A 6 -39.55 -2.28 15.53
CA GLU A 6 -38.85 -2.99 14.45
C GLU A 6 -39.63 -2.81 13.15
N ILE A 7 -38.92 -2.42 12.10
CA ILE A 7 -39.50 -2.10 10.79
C ILE A 7 -38.89 -3.00 9.72
N CYS A 8 -39.70 -3.40 8.73
CA CYS A 8 -39.24 -4.26 7.62
C CYS A 8 -38.44 -3.48 6.56
N VAL A 9 -38.55 -2.15 6.55
CA VAL A 9 -37.93 -1.25 5.56
C VAL A 9 -37.25 -0.07 6.24
N GLY A 10 -36.29 0.57 5.59
CA GLY A 10 -35.49 1.66 6.16
C GLY A 10 -34.08 1.24 6.61
N LEU A 11 -33.30 2.20 7.13
CA LEU A 11 -31.88 2.02 7.46
C LEU A 11 -31.63 1.02 8.60
N ASN A 12 -32.48 1.06 9.62
CA ASN A 12 -32.37 0.24 10.83
C ASN A 12 -33.41 -0.89 10.82
N LYS A 13 -33.71 -1.42 9.63
CA LYS A 13 -34.67 -2.48 9.43
C LYS A 13 -34.17 -3.84 9.92
N GLY A 14 -35.11 -4.74 10.13
CA GLY A 14 -34.87 -6.12 10.55
C GLY A 14 -34.93 -6.29 12.07
N HIS A 15 -34.86 -7.54 12.48
CA HIS A 15 -34.92 -7.93 13.88
C HIS A 15 -33.65 -7.52 14.62
N LYS A 16 -33.78 -6.83 15.75
CA LYS A 16 -32.65 -6.32 16.51
C LYS A 16 -32.03 -7.44 17.34
N VAL A 17 -31.01 -8.09 16.78
CA VAL A 17 -30.23 -9.12 17.48
C VAL A 17 -28.92 -8.53 18.01
N THR A 18 -28.53 -8.95 19.22
CA THR A 18 -27.20 -8.66 19.78
C THR A 18 -26.13 -9.47 19.03
N LYS A 19 -25.19 -8.80 18.36
CA LYS A 19 -24.15 -9.48 17.58
C LYS A 19 -23.10 -10.11 18.50
N ASN A 20 -22.88 -11.42 18.35
CA ASN A 20 -21.77 -12.11 19.00
C ASN A 20 -20.44 -11.88 18.24
N VAL A 21 -19.44 -11.33 18.91
CA VAL A 21 -18.12 -11.07 18.33
C VAL A 21 -17.23 -12.30 18.50
N THR A 22 -17.10 -13.10 17.44
CA THR A 22 -16.24 -14.28 17.43
C THR A 22 -14.81 -13.98 16.98
N LYS A 23 -13.86 -14.80 17.42
CA LYS A 23 -12.46 -14.70 16.98
C LYS A 23 -12.37 -14.89 15.45
N PRO A 24 -11.67 -14.00 14.71
CA PRO A 24 -11.51 -14.16 13.27
C PRO A 24 -10.82 -15.48 12.92
N ARG A 25 -11.37 -16.19 11.93
CA ARG A 25 -10.81 -17.45 11.42
C ARG A 25 -9.36 -17.25 10.95
N PRO A 26 -8.44 -18.21 11.21
CA PRO A 26 -7.05 -18.12 10.77
C PRO A 26 -6.88 -17.88 9.26
N SER A 27 -7.78 -18.41 8.42
CA SER A 27 -7.77 -18.22 6.96
C SER A 27 -7.84 -16.75 6.54
N ARG A 28 -8.47 -15.87 7.34
CA ARG A 28 -8.54 -14.42 7.08
C ARG A 28 -7.20 -13.71 7.28
N ARG A 29 -6.19 -14.37 7.87
CA ARG A 29 -4.84 -13.81 8.08
C ARG A 29 -3.93 -14.00 6.86
N LYS A 30 -4.35 -14.75 5.84
CA LYS A 30 -3.57 -14.99 4.62
C LYS A 30 -3.25 -13.65 3.94
N GLY A 31 -1.98 -13.43 3.60
CA GLY A 31 -1.49 -12.21 2.96
C GLY A 31 -0.91 -11.16 3.92
N LYS A 32 -0.99 -11.36 5.25
CA LYS A 32 -0.32 -10.47 6.22
C LYS A 32 1.20 -10.62 6.11
N LEU A 33 1.92 -9.50 6.12
CA LEU A 33 3.38 -9.49 6.09
C LEU A 33 3.95 -9.94 7.45
N THR A 34 4.75 -11.00 7.44
CA THR A 34 5.50 -11.48 8.62
C THR A 34 6.91 -10.87 8.66
N LYS A 35 7.57 -10.87 9.83
CA LYS A 35 8.93 -10.35 9.99
C LYS A 35 9.92 -11.07 9.06
N HIS A 36 9.83 -12.41 9.03
CA HIS A 36 10.66 -13.26 8.18
C HIS A 36 10.44 -12.97 6.67
N ALA A 37 9.18 -12.89 6.23
CA ALA A 37 8.89 -12.62 4.81
C ALA A 37 9.29 -11.19 4.38
N ARG A 38 9.27 -10.22 5.30
CA ARG A 38 9.79 -8.88 5.03
C ARG A 38 11.30 -8.91 4.80
N PHE A 39 12.05 -9.50 5.74
CA PHE A 39 13.50 -9.64 5.65
C PHE A 39 13.95 -10.28 4.34
N ILE A 40 13.33 -11.40 3.95
CA ILE A 40 13.63 -12.06 2.66
C ILE A 40 13.35 -11.14 1.46
N ARG A 41 12.22 -10.41 1.47
CA ARG A 41 11.86 -9.52 0.36
C ARG A 41 12.82 -8.34 0.22
N ASP A 42 13.30 -7.82 1.34
CA ASP A 42 14.25 -6.71 1.36
C ASP A 42 15.60 -7.18 0.77
N ILE A 43 16.09 -8.36 1.16
CA ILE A 43 17.31 -8.97 0.58
C ILE A 43 17.16 -9.18 -0.93
N VAL A 44 16.06 -9.78 -1.39
CA VAL A 44 15.85 -10.02 -2.82
C VAL A 44 15.78 -8.71 -3.60
N ARG A 45 15.19 -7.66 -3.02
CA ARG A 45 15.15 -6.34 -3.65
C ARG A 45 16.54 -5.70 -3.78
N GLU A 46 17.39 -5.90 -2.79
CA GLU A 46 18.79 -5.43 -2.83
C GLU A 46 19.60 -6.15 -3.91
N VAL A 47 19.50 -7.48 -3.98
CA VAL A 47 20.26 -8.30 -4.95
C VAL A 47 19.76 -8.11 -6.39
N CYS A 48 18.45 -8.17 -6.62
CA CYS A 48 17.89 -8.10 -7.98
C CYS A 48 17.67 -6.66 -8.48
N GLY A 49 17.56 -5.69 -7.57
CA GLY A 49 17.29 -4.30 -7.88
C GLY A 49 15.88 -4.02 -8.41
N PHE A 50 15.79 -3.02 -9.31
CA PHE A 50 14.53 -2.52 -9.88
C PHE A 50 14.34 -2.95 -11.32
N ALA A 51 13.11 -3.29 -11.68
CA ALA A 51 12.74 -3.60 -13.06
C ALA A 51 12.77 -2.34 -13.96
N PRO A 52 12.92 -2.47 -15.29
CA PRO A 52 13.02 -1.32 -16.20
C PRO A 52 11.84 -0.34 -16.11
N TYR A 53 10.61 -0.83 -15.90
CA TYR A 53 9.44 0.04 -15.73
C TYR A 53 9.45 0.77 -14.37
N GLU A 54 10.05 0.18 -13.34
CA GLU A 54 10.19 0.78 -12.02
C GLU A 54 11.21 1.92 -12.08
N LYS A 55 12.34 1.71 -12.77
CA LYS A 55 13.36 2.74 -13.04
C LYS A 55 12.76 3.96 -13.75
N ARG A 56 12.04 3.75 -14.85
CA ARG A 56 11.35 4.83 -15.56
C ARG A 56 10.30 5.56 -14.72
N THR A 57 9.65 4.85 -13.80
CA THR A 57 8.69 5.48 -12.88
C THR A 57 9.42 6.34 -11.85
N MET A 58 10.54 5.86 -11.30
CA MET A 58 11.39 6.64 -10.38
C MET A 58 11.91 7.92 -11.04
N GLU A 59 12.33 7.87 -12.31
CA GLU A 59 12.71 9.07 -13.08
C GLU A 59 11.58 10.09 -13.17
N LEU A 60 10.36 9.65 -13.49
CA LEU A 60 9.19 10.53 -13.54
C LEU A 60 8.86 11.15 -12.17
N LEU A 61 9.03 10.38 -11.09
CA LEU A 61 8.84 10.86 -9.71
C LEU A 61 9.95 11.82 -9.25
N ARG A 62 11.18 11.68 -9.76
CA ARG A 62 12.28 12.62 -9.48
C ARG A 62 12.01 14.02 -10.04
N VAL A 63 11.35 14.10 -11.19
CA VAL A 63 10.93 15.36 -11.85
C VAL A 63 9.55 15.81 -11.36
N SER A 64 9.01 15.23 -10.28
CA SER A 64 7.70 15.56 -9.69
C SER A 64 6.52 15.44 -10.66
N LYS A 65 6.60 14.56 -11.68
CA LYS A 65 5.53 14.33 -12.67
C LYS A 65 4.60 13.19 -12.23
N ASP A 66 4.00 13.30 -11.04
CA ASP A 66 3.27 12.21 -10.37
C ASP A 66 2.06 11.70 -11.16
N LYS A 67 1.30 12.59 -11.81
CA LYS A 67 0.15 12.21 -12.63
C LYS A 67 0.57 11.38 -13.85
N ARG A 68 1.74 11.70 -14.43
CA ARG A 68 2.32 10.94 -15.56
C ARG A 68 2.89 9.61 -15.08
N ALA A 69 3.56 9.58 -13.93
CA ALA A 69 4.05 8.36 -13.30
C ALA A 69 2.89 7.38 -13.01
N LEU A 70 1.77 7.89 -12.49
CA LEU A 70 0.57 7.10 -12.22
C LEU A 70 -0.06 6.53 -13.49
N LYS A 71 -0.21 7.35 -14.54
CA LYS A 71 -0.71 6.89 -15.85
C LYS A 71 0.19 5.81 -16.45
N PHE A 72 1.51 5.96 -16.35
CA PHE A 72 2.46 4.96 -16.81
C PHE A 72 2.36 3.65 -16.02
N CYS A 73 2.32 3.72 -14.69
CA CYS A 73 2.11 2.56 -13.83
C CYS A 73 0.79 1.85 -14.12
N LYS A 74 -0.30 2.59 -14.34
CA LYS A 74 -1.60 2.01 -14.72
C LYS A 74 -1.51 1.27 -16.05
N LYS A 75 -0.84 1.84 -17.06
CA LYS A 75 -0.62 1.17 -18.35
C LYS A 75 0.18 -0.13 -18.22
N ARG A 76 1.09 -0.23 -17.25
CA ARG A 76 1.93 -1.43 -17.02
C ARG A 76 1.27 -2.48 -16.11
N LEU A 77 0.58 -2.06 -15.04
CA LEU A 77 0.01 -2.94 -14.01
C LEU A 77 -1.50 -3.20 -14.18
N GLY A 78 -2.15 -2.49 -15.11
CA GLY A 78 -3.57 -2.60 -15.44
C GLY A 78 -4.49 -1.72 -14.58
N THR A 79 -4.55 -1.98 -13.28
CA THR A 79 -5.55 -1.32 -12.40
C THR A 79 -5.02 -0.11 -11.66
N HIS A 80 -5.92 0.84 -11.36
CA HIS A 80 -5.57 2.07 -10.65
C HIS A 80 -5.10 1.82 -9.21
N LEU A 81 -5.70 0.84 -8.51
CA LEU A 81 -5.30 0.48 -7.15
C LEU A 81 -3.87 -0.06 -7.09
N ARG A 82 -3.50 -0.95 -8.04
CA ARG A 82 -2.14 -1.48 -8.15
C ARG A 82 -1.14 -0.39 -8.51
N ALA A 83 -1.50 0.48 -9.46
CA ALA A 83 -0.67 1.63 -9.85
C ALA A 83 -0.40 2.59 -8.69
N LYS A 84 -1.43 2.95 -7.92
CA LYS A 84 -1.28 3.77 -6.70
C LYS A 84 -0.33 3.11 -5.71
N ARG A 85 -0.57 1.84 -5.38
CA ARG A 85 0.29 1.10 -4.45
C ARG A 85 1.76 1.10 -4.91
N LYS A 86 2.00 0.89 -6.21
CA LYS A 86 3.36 0.86 -6.74
C LYS A 86 4.03 2.23 -6.78
N ARG A 87 3.27 3.28 -7.08
CA ARG A 87 3.77 4.66 -7.01
C ARG A 87 4.22 5.03 -5.59
N GLU A 88 3.41 4.71 -4.58
CA GLU A 88 3.77 4.96 -3.18
C GLU A 88 5.02 4.18 -2.75
N GLU A 89 5.14 2.91 -3.15
CA GLU A 89 6.34 2.11 -2.91
C GLU A 89 7.60 2.79 -3.48
N LEU A 90 7.56 3.24 -4.73
CA LEU A 90 8.69 3.88 -5.40
C LEU A 90 8.98 5.29 -4.84
N SER A 91 7.96 6.02 -4.39
CA SER A 91 8.13 7.29 -3.69
C SER A 91 8.89 7.11 -2.37
N ASN A 92 8.51 6.10 -1.58
CA ASN A 92 9.19 5.78 -0.33
C ASN A 92 10.65 5.37 -0.54
N VAL A 93 10.94 4.62 -1.61
CA VAL A 93 12.32 4.29 -2.01
C VAL A 93 13.13 5.55 -2.28
N LEU A 94 12.59 6.51 -3.03
CA LEU A 94 13.30 7.76 -3.34
C LEU A 94 13.56 8.58 -2.08
N ILE A 95 12.62 8.62 -1.13
CA ILE A 95 12.80 9.29 0.15
C ILE A 95 13.92 8.61 0.96
N ALA A 96 13.94 7.28 1.01
CA ALA A 96 14.99 6.53 1.70
C ALA A 96 16.37 6.76 1.06
N GLN A 97 16.45 6.78 -0.28
CA GLN A 97 17.69 7.09 -1.00
C GLN A 97 18.19 8.51 -0.70
N ARG A 98 17.30 9.51 -0.69
CA ARG A 98 17.66 10.90 -0.34
C ARG A 98 18.19 11.01 1.09
N LYS A 99 17.56 10.32 2.05
CA LYS A 99 18.02 10.28 3.44
C LYS A 99 19.39 9.62 3.58
N ALA A 100 19.60 8.50 2.89
CA ALA A 100 20.90 7.81 2.89
C ALA A 100 22.02 8.66 2.26
N ALA A 101 21.73 9.37 1.17
CA ALA A 101 22.68 10.29 0.55
C ALA A 101 23.07 11.44 1.51
N ALA A 102 22.08 12.06 2.17
CA ALA A 102 22.31 13.13 3.13
C ALA A 102 23.10 12.66 4.39
N HIS A 103 22.96 11.40 4.80
CA HIS A 103 23.77 10.83 5.89
C HIS A 103 25.24 10.67 5.48
N LYS A 104 25.49 10.12 4.29
CA LYS A 104 26.84 9.94 3.74
C LYS A 104 27.57 11.27 3.59
N GLU A 105 26.89 12.33 3.16
CA GLU A 105 27.47 13.67 3.05
C GLU A 105 27.84 14.30 4.40
N LYS A 106 27.19 13.88 5.49
CA LYS A 106 27.50 14.35 6.86
C LYS A 106 28.65 13.59 7.50
N GLU A 107 28.82 12.31 7.19
CA GLU A 107 29.93 11.50 7.70
C GLU A 107 31.23 11.69 6.89
N GLY A 108 31.12 12.13 5.64
CA GLY A 108 32.26 12.45 4.77
C GLY A 108 32.81 13.88 4.89
N LYS A 109 32.24 14.70 5.77
CA LYS A 109 32.77 16.00 6.20
C LYS A 109 33.30 15.89 7.62
#